data_AF-A0A915LEE8-F1
#
_entry.id   AF-A0A915LEE8-F1
#
_cell.length_a   1.000
_cell.length_b   1.000
_cell.length_c   1.000
_cell.angle_alpha   90.00
_cell.angle_beta   90.00
_cell.angle_gamma   90.00
#
_symmetry.space_group_name_H-M   'P 1'
#
loop_
_entity.id
_entity.type
_entity.pdbx_description
1 polymer ?
#
loop_
_entity_poly.entity_id
_entity_poly.type
_entity_poly.pdbx_seq_one_letter_code
_entity_poly.pdbx_strand_id
1 'polypeptide(L)'
;MNSGQPRKIVEFFYGKVPVLEVDGKQLSQSGAIIQYLSNKFGLAGKDDWEKAKIIEIFDFYRDVFNELAPYNYAKWGVREGDVDQLRKTVFLPCAERAFPLFVKLLAESGSGFFGSSGVTYVDFVLAEYFEAVRSIEPEVIGKYKELTDFVAKVYAEPKLKTYLSTRKTT
;
A
#
# COMPACT_ATOMS: atom_id res chain seq x y z
N MET A 1 6.21 -23.93 -35.11
CA MET A 1 4.99 -23.37 -35.73
C MET A 1 4.35 -22.49 -34.65
N ASN A 2 4.30 -21.15 -34.63
CA ASN A 2 4.56 -20.03 -35.55
C ASN A 2 5.66 -19.12 -34.93
N SER A 3 6.80 -18.90 -35.58
CA SER A 3 7.10 -17.77 -36.48
C SER A 3 7.11 -16.39 -35.82
N GLY A 4 8.30 -15.94 -35.38
CA GLY A 4 8.90 -14.68 -35.82
C GLY A 4 8.13 -13.36 -35.70
N GLN A 5 6.99 -13.28 -35.03
CA GLN A 5 6.37 -11.99 -34.75
C GLN A 5 7.20 -11.28 -33.68
N PRO A 6 7.70 -10.05 -33.93
CA PRO A 6 8.23 -9.24 -32.84
C PRO A 6 7.13 -9.17 -31.79
N ARG A 7 7.45 -9.49 -30.53
CA ARG A 7 6.51 -9.25 -29.43
C ARG A 7 6.03 -7.82 -29.62
N LYS A 8 4.71 -7.64 -29.79
CA LYS A 8 4.13 -6.32 -29.88
C LYS A 8 4.64 -5.56 -28.67
N ILE A 9 5.51 -4.57 -28.89
CA ILE A 9 6.02 -3.75 -27.79
C ILE A 9 4.78 -3.03 -27.30
N VAL A 10 4.26 -3.47 -26.15
CA VAL A 10 3.18 -2.76 -25.49
C VAL A 10 3.83 -1.48 -25.00
N GLU A 11 3.65 -0.42 -25.77
CA GLU A 11 4.16 0.90 -25.42
C GLU A 11 3.29 1.44 -24.28
N PHE A 12 3.86 1.50 -23.09
CA PHE A 12 3.23 2.17 -21.97
C PHE A 12 3.45 3.67 -22.15
N PHE A 13 2.37 4.44 -22.16
CA PHE A 13 2.43 5.89 -22.43
C PHE A 13 3.48 6.63 -21.58
N TYR A 14 3.61 6.27 -20.30
CA TYR A 14 4.58 6.88 -19.38
C TYR A 14 5.88 6.06 -19.22
N GLY A 15 6.06 4.97 -19.97
CA GLY A 15 7.22 4.08 -19.84
C GLY A 15 7.38 3.44 -18.45
N LYS A 16 6.31 3.41 -17.65
CA LYS A 16 6.32 2.93 -16.27
C LYS A 16 5.18 1.94 -16.01
N VAL A 17 5.43 1.02 -15.10
CA VAL A 17 4.43 0.11 -14.51
C VAL A 17 4.04 0.60 -13.10
N PRO A 18 2.85 0.23 -12.58
CA PRO A 18 1.82 -0.61 -13.20
C PRO A 18 0.95 0.11 -14.26
N VAL A 19 0.35 -0.68 -15.15
CA VAL A 19 -0.65 -0.27 -16.14
C VAL A 19 -1.84 -1.25 -16.09
N LEU A 20 -3.05 -0.71 -15.99
CA LEU A 20 -4.32 -1.42 -16.15
C LEU A 20 -4.83 -1.21 -17.58
N GLU A 21 -5.33 -2.26 -18.22
CA GLU A 21 -6.04 -2.18 -19.50
C GLU A 21 -7.51 -2.55 -19.31
N VAL A 22 -8.42 -1.69 -19.77
CA VAL A 22 -9.88 -1.91 -19.75
C VAL A 22 -10.42 -1.58 -21.12
N ASP A 23 -10.97 -2.56 -21.83
CA ASP A 23 -11.55 -2.41 -23.17
C ASP A 23 -10.59 -1.71 -24.17
N GLY A 24 -9.31 -2.10 -24.14
CA GLY A 24 -8.25 -1.53 -24.98
C GLY A 24 -7.77 -0.13 -24.56
N LYS A 25 -8.27 0.43 -23.45
CA LYS A 25 -7.80 1.70 -22.89
C LYS A 25 -6.81 1.46 -21.76
N GLN A 26 -5.66 2.11 -21.83
CA GLN A 26 -4.64 2.03 -20.77
C GLN A 26 -4.87 3.09 -19.69
N LEU A 27 -4.75 2.68 -18.42
CA LEU A 27 -4.68 3.54 -17.25
C LEU A 27 -3.39 3.20 -16.48
N SER A 28 -2.48 4.15 -16.38
CA SER A 28 -1.21 3.99 -15.63
C SER A 28 -1.32 4.59 -14.23
N GLN A 29 -0.24 4.50 -13.45
CA GLN A 29 -0.12 5.00 -12.06
C GLN A 29 -0.94 4.18 -11.06
N SER A 30 -0.25 3.54 -10.12
CA SER A 30 -0.89 2.70 -9.09
C SER A 30 -2.03 3.41 -8.35
N GLY A 31 -1.85 4.69 -8.00
CA GLY A 31 -2.88 5.51 -7.36
C GLY A 31 -4.14 5.74 -8.21
N ALA A 32 -3.99 6.02 -9.51
CA ALA A 32 -5.14 6.21 -10.39
C ALA A 32 -5.85 4.87 -10.67
N ILE A 33 -5.08 3.80 -10.87
CA ILE A 33 -5.58 2.44 -11.06
C ILE A 33 -6.41 1.99 -9.85
N ILE A 34 -5.86 2.13 -8.63
CA ILE A 34 -6.56 1.67 -7.42
C ILE A 34 -7.82 2.50 -7.14
N GLN A 35 -7.82 3.81 -7.42
CA GLN A 35 -9.01 4.64 -7.32
C GLN A 35 -10.09 4.25 -8.35
N TYR A 36 -9.71 3.97 -9.59
CA TYR A 36 -10.67 3.51 -10.61
C TYR A 36 -11.33 2.19 -10.19
N LEU A 37 -10.53 1.21 -9.77
CA LEU A 37 -11.03 -0.10 -9.36
C LEU A 37 -11.85 -0.01 -8.07
N SER A 38 -11.41 0.78 -7.09
CA SER A 38 -12.12 0.92 -5.82
C SER A 38 -13.49 1.57 -6.00
N ASN A 39 -13.62 2.58 -6.86
CA ASN A 39 -14.92 3.15 -7.21
C ASN A 39 -15.81 2.12 -7.92
N LYS A 40 -15.26 1.36 -8.87
CA LYS A 40 -15.99 0.35 -9.63
C LYS A 40 -16.53 -0.79 -8.77
N PHE A 41 -15.83 -1.13 -7.69
CA PHE A 41 -16.16 -2.28 -6.83
C PHE A 41 -16.63 -1.90 -5.42
N GLY A 42 -16.93 -0.62 -5.16
CA GLY A 42 -17.51 -0.16 -3.88
C GLY A 42 -16.53 -0.17 -2.69
N LEU A 43 -15.24 0.04 -2.95
CA LEU A 43 -14.16 0.07 -1.95
C LEU A 43 -13.54 1.47 -1.78
N ALA A 44 -14.15 2.51 -2.37
CA ALA A 44 -13.65 3.88 -2.31
C ALA A 44 -14.16 4.70 -1.11
N GLY A 45 -15.12 4.17 -0.34
CA GLY A 45 -15.89 4.92 0.67
C GLY A 45 -17.36 5.09 0.25
N LYS A 46 -18.24 5.33 1.23
CA LYS A 46 -19.71 5.36 1.02
C LYS A 46 -20.22 6.67 0.42
N ASP A 47 -19.57 7.78 0.71
CA ASP A 47 -19.96 9.12 0.31
C ASP A 47 -18.74 9.96 -0.09
N ASP A 48 -18.98 11.16 -0.63
CA ASP A 48 -17.92 12.01 -1.17
C ASP A 48 -16.93 12.50 -0.12
N TRP A 49 -17.39 12.68 1.12
CA TRP A 49 -16.53 13.10 2.23
C TRP A 49 -15.61 11.96 2.66
N GLU A 50 -16.15 10.76 2.83
CA GLU A 50 -15.35 9.59 3.17
C GLU A 50 -14.36 9.24 2.06
N LYS A 51 -14.77 9.33 0.78
CA LYS A 51 -13.84 9.17 -0.36
C LYS A 51 -12.68 10.16 -0.29
N ALA A 52 -12.97 11.43 -0.01
CA ALA A 52 -11.93 12.45 0.15
C ALA A 52 -11.00 12.11 1.32
N LYS A 53 -11.54 11.64 2.45
CA LYS A 53 -10.73 11.24 3.61
C LYS A 53 -9.86 10.02 3.33
N ILE A 54 -10.38 9.04 2.58
CA ILE A 54 -9.61 7.86 2.15
C ILE A 54 -8.47 8.27 1.21
N ILE A 55 -8.69 9.23 0.30
CA ILE A 55 -7.65 9.80 -0.55
C ILE A 55 -6.60 10.53 0.31
N GLU A 56 -7.02 11.36 1.27
CA GLU A 56 -6.12 12.05 2.20
C GLU A 56 -5.20 11.07 2.94
N ILE A 57 -5.75 9.97 3.48
CA ILE A 57 -4.98 8.94 4.17
C ILE A 57 -4.02 8.22 3.20
N PHE A 58 -4.47 7.94 1.98
CA PHE A 58 -3.64 7.33 0.95
C PHE A 58 -2.47 8.22 0.54
N ASP A 59 -2.69 9.53 0.37
CA ASP A 59 -1.63 10.46 0.02
C ASP A 59 -0.65 10.66 1.19
N PHE A 60 -1.14 10.73 2.42
CA PHE A 60 -0.28 10.72 3.60
C PHE A 60 0.60 9.46 3.68
N TYR A 61 0.03 8.29 3.39
CA TYR A 61 0.80 7.05 3.25
C TYR A 61 1.89 7.18 2.18
N ARG A 62 1.59 7.77 1.03
CA ARG A 62 2.59 7.91 -0.05
C ARG A 62 3.74 8.82 0.34
N ASP A 63 3.47 9.90 1.06
CA ASP A 63 4.52 10.78 1.58
C ASP A 63 5.45 10.01 2.53
N VAL A 64 4.88 9.28 3.48
CA VAL A 64 5.63 8.42 4.43
C VAL A 64 6.41 7.33 3.69
N PHE A 65 5.78 6.64 2.73
CA PHE A 65 6.42 5.60 1.95
C PHE A 65 7.61 6.15 1.14
N ASN A 66 7.45 7.32 0.51
CA ASN A 66 8.50 7.95 -0.27
C ASN A 66 9.67 8.41 0.61
N GLU A 67 9.39 8.97 1.79
CA GLU A 67 10.43 9.35 2.76
C GLU A 67 11.23 8.14 3.22
N LEU A 68 10.56 7.01 3.46
CA LEU A 68 11.19 5.77 3.92
C LEU A 68 11.80 4.92 2.80
N ALA A 69 11.53 5.25 1.53
CA ALA A 69 11.97 4.47 0.38
C ALA A 69 13.49 4.21 0.34
N PRO A 70 14.39 5.16 0.66
CA PRO A 70 15.83 4.90 0.70
C PRO A 70 16.19 3.78 1.69
N TYR A 71 15.63 3.82 2.90
CA TYR A 71 15.86 2.78 3.91
C TYR A 71 15.25 1.45 3.49
N ASN A 72 13.96 1.45 3.13
CA ASN A 72 13.24 0.23 2.78
C ASN A 72 13.87 -0.49 1.59
N TYR A 73 14.26 0.24 0.54
CA TYR A 73 14.93 -0.36 -0.63
C TYR A 73 16.34 -0.86 -0.33
N ALA A 74 17.10 -0.18 0.54
CA ALA A 74 18.38 -0.69 1.00
C ALA A 74 18.22 -1.98 1.82
N LYS A 75 17.25 -1.99 2.74
CA LYS A 75 16.96 -3.12 3.61
C LYS A 75 16.41 -4.33 2.86
N TRP A 76 15.63 -4.12 1.80
CA TRP A 76 15.14 -5.19 0.91
C TRP A 76 16.14 -5.61 -0.17
N GLY A 77 17.34 -5.01 -0.23
CA GLY A 77 18.34 -5.33 -1.26
C GLY A 77 17.96 -4.88 -2.68
N VAL A 78 16.99 -3.98 -2.80
CA VAL A 78 16.54 -3.41 -4.08
C VAL A 78 17.52 -2.34 -4.58
N ARG A 79 18.20 -1.64 -3.65
CA ARG A 79 19.22 -0.62 -3.92
C ARG A 79 20.36 -0.73 -2.91
N GLU A 80 21.54 -0.28 -3.28
CA GLU A 80 22.64 -0.13 -2.32
C GLU A 80 22.36 1.05 -1.38
N GLY A 81 22.80 0.93 -0.12
CA GLY A 81 22.70 2.00 0.87
C GLY A 81 23.28 1.59 2.23
N ASP A 82 23.72 2.57 3.01
CA ASP A 82 24.13 2.38 4.40
C ASP A 82 22.89 2.18 5.28
N VAL A 83 22.51 0.92 5.48
CA VAL A 83 21.30 0.53 6.20
C VAL A 83 21.30 1.07 7.63
N ASP A 84 22.44 1.05 8.33
CA ASP A 84 22.51 1.48 9.72
C ASP A 84 22.37 3.00 9.85
N GLN A 85 23.00 3.75 8.96
CA GLN A 85 22.86 5.20 8.90
C GLN A 85 21.42 5.58 8.52
N LEU A 86 20.87 5.00 7.44
CA LEU A 86 19.51 5.27 6.98
C LEU A 86 18.46 4.90 8.03
N ARG A 87 18.68 3.82 8.79
CA ARG A 87 17.79 3.46 9.90
C ARG A 87 17.72 4.58 10.93
N LYS A 88 18.87 5.14 11.32
CA LYS A 88 18.99 6.18 12.34
C LYS A 88 18.47 7.54 11.87
N THR A 89 18.77 7.93 10.63
CA THR A 89 18.49 9.29 10.15
C THR A 89 17.20 9.44 9.35
N VAL A 90 16.65 8.34 8.83
CA VAL A 90 15.44 8.36 8.00
C VAL A 90 14.34 7.53 8.65
N PHE A 91 14.59 6.23 8.87
CA PHE A 91 13.52 5.32 9.29
C PHE A 91 12.95 5.63 10.68
N LEU A 92 13.81 5.65 11.70
CA LEU A 92 13.34 5.87 13.08
C LEU A 92 12.65 7.24 13.26
N PRO A 93 13.22 8.37 12.79
CA PRO A 93 12.55 9.66 12.91
C PRO A 93 11.20 9.73 12.20
N CYS A 94 11.10 9.15 11.00
CA CYS A 94 9.85 9.11 10.25
C CYS A 94 8.82 8.21 10.94
N ALA A 95 9.20 7.03 11.41
CA ALA A 95 8.32 6.10 12.11
C ALA A 95 7.79 6.69 13.43
N GLU A 96 8.64 7.31 14.24
CA GLU A 96 8.27 7.98 15.49
C GLU A 96 7.29 9.13 15.27
N ARG A 97 7.39 9.83 14.13
CA ARG A 97 6.47 10.91 13.77
C ARG A 97 5.17 10.41 13.15
N ALA A 98 5.24 9.45 12.23
CA ALA A 98 4.12 9.09 11.36
C ALA A 98 3.25 7.95 11.91
N PHE A 99 3.83 6.93 12.56
CA PHE A 99 3.07 5.76 13.00
C PHE A 99 2.00 6.11 14.07
N PRO A 100 2.27 7.00 15.04
CA PRO A 100 1.22 7.48 15.95
C PRO A 100 0.05 8.17 15.22
N LEU A 101 0.30 8.84 14.09
CA LEU A 101 -0.74 9.48 13.30
C LEU A 101 -1.63 8.44 12.62
N PHE A 102 -1.07 7.34 12.11
CA PHE A 102 -1.88 6.23 11.59
C PHE A 102 -2.73 5.57 12.68
N VAL A 103 -2.19 5.38 13.89
CA VAL A 103 -2.98 4.88 15.04
C VAL A 103 -4.16 5.81 15.32
N LYS A 104 -3.91 7.13 15.33
CA LYS A 104 -4.96 8.13 15.53
C LYS A 104 -6.02 8.08 14.43
N LEU A 105 -5.62 8.06 13.16
CA LEU A 105 -6.53 7.96 12.02
C LEU A 105 -7.38 6.69 12.06
N LEU A 106 -6.77 5.55 12.41
CA LEU A 106 -7.48 4.28 12.58
C LEU A 106 -8.51 4.36 13.71
N ALA A 107 -8.16 4.98 14.84
CA ALA A 107 -9.08 5.16 15.97
C ALA A 107 -10.24 6.11 15.63
N GLU A 108 -9.97 7.22 14.94
CA GLU A 108 -10.96 8.22 14.53
C GLU A 108 -12.03 7.66 13.61
N SER A 109 -11.71 6.62 12.82
CA SER A 109 -12.69 5.96 11.94
C SER A 109 -13.88 5.35 12.69
N GLY A 110 -13.68 4.89 13.93
CA GLY A 110 -14.65 4.10 14.71
C GLY A 110 -15.01 2.70 14.17
N SER A 111 -14.52 2.29 12.99
CA SER A 111 -14.90 1.02 12.34
C SER A 111 -13.89 -0.11 12.58
N GLY A 112 -12.71 0.25 13.09
CA GLY A 112 -11.54 -0.61 13.14
C GLY A 112 -10.94 -0.92 11.76
N PHE A 113 -11.19 -0.05 10.79
CA PHE A 113 -10.55 0.09 9.48
C PHE A 113 -10.31 1.59 9.26
N PHE A 114 -9.49 2.02 8.30
CA PHE A 114 -9.31 3.43 8.00
C PHE A 114 -10.55 4.06 7.33
N GLY A 115 -11.39 3.25 6.67
CA GLY A 115 -12.71 3.68 6.23
C GLY A 115 -13.74 3.66 7.37
N SER A 116 -14.45 4.77 7.60
CA SER A 116 -15.54 4.85 8.59
C SER A 116 -16.72 3.92 8.30
N SER A 117 -16.92 3.56 7.03
CA SER A 117 -17.96 2.64 6.56
C SER A 117 -17.54 1.18 6.55
N GLY A 118 -16.33 0.85 7.04
CA GLY A 118 -15.75 -0.48 6.97
C GLY A 118 -14.53 -0.53 6.04
N VAL A 119 -14.29 -1.70 5.46
CA VAL A 119 -13.10 -1.95 4.63
C VAL A 119 -13.15 -1.18 3.30
N THR A 120 -12.02 -0.57 2.95
CA THR A 120 -11.82 0.24 1.75
C THR A 120 -10.46 -0.09 1.13
N TYR A 121 -10.13 0.51 -0.03
CA TYR A 121 -8.87 0.20 -0.70
C TYR A 121 -7.64 0.61 0.11
N VAL A 122 -7.73 1.68 0.92
CA VAL A 122 -6.58 2.17 1.70
C VAL A 122 -6.22 1.20 2.82
N ASP A 123 -7.18 0.40 3.28
CA ASP A 123 -6.93 -0.65 4.27
C ASP A 123 -6.00 -1.73 3.73
N PHE A 124 -6.20 -2.17 2.49
CA PHE A 124 -5.31 -3.14 1.86
C PHE A 124 -3.91 -2.58 1.62
N VAL A 125 -3.82 -1.30 1.22
CA VAL A 125 -2.54 -0.61 1.01
C VAL A 125 -1.76 -0.51 2.32
N LEU A 126 -2.40 -0.04 3.39
CA LEU A 126 -1.76 0.14 4.69
C LEU A 126 -1.45 -1.19 5.35
N ALA A 127 -2.31 -2.20 5.21
CA ALA A 127 -2.05 -3.52 5.79
C ALA A 127 -0.82 -4.17 5.15
N GLU A 128 -0.71 -4.16 3.82
CA GLU A 128 0.50 -4.66 3.13
C GLU A 128 1.73 -3.81 3.47
N TYR A 129 1.59 -2.49 3.59
CA TYR A 129 2.70 -1.62 3.98
C TYR A 129 3.22 -1.95 5.38
N PHE A 130 2.35 -2.02 6.39
CA PHE A 130 2.77 -2.34 7.75
C PHE A 130 3.25 -3.78 7.90
N GLU A 131 2.73 -4.71 7.12
CA GLU A 131 3.28 -6.06 7.01
C GLU A 131 4.70 -6.04 6.44
N ALA A 132 4.95 -5.24 5.39
CA ALA A 132 6.28 -5.06 4.83
C ALA A 132 7.25 -4.42 5.85
N VAL A 133 6.81 -3.41 6.61
CA VAL A 133 7.59 -2.86 7.72
C VAL A 133 7.87 -3.93 8.78
N ARG A 134 6.88 -4.75 9.16
CA ARG A 134 7.04 -5.83 10.14
C ARG A 134 8.09 -6.86 9.73
N SER A 135 8.25 -7.11 8.43
CA SER A 135 9.27 -8.04 7.91
C SER A 135 10.71 -7.55 8.12
N ILE A 136 10.93 -6.23 8.23
CA ILE A 136 12.27 -5.64 8.35
C ILE A 136 12.55 -4.96 9.69
N GLU A 137 11.50 -4.52 10.38
CA GLU A 137 11.54 -3.75 11.64
C GLU A 137 10.47 -4.23 12.64
N PRO A 138 10.45 -5.54 12.99
CA PRO A 138 9.40 -6.12 13.84
C PRO A 138 9.32 -5.46 15.22
N GLU A 139 10.44 -5.05 15.78
CA GLU A 139 10.50 -4.39 17.10
C GLU A 139 9.91 -2.98 17.08
N VAL A 140 10.02 -2.26 15.96
CA VAL A 140 9.51 -0.89 15.85
C VAL A 140 7.99 -0.91 15.66
N ILE A 141 7.49 -1.71 14.71
CA ILE A 141 6.05 -1.82 14.51
C ILE A 141 5.34 -2.48 15.71
N GLY A 142 6.02 -3.39 16.43
CA GLY A 142 5.50 -4.04 17.62
C GLY A 142 5.16 -3.08 18.77
N LYS A 143 5.65 -1.83 18.75
CA LYS A 143 5.25 -0.77 19.69
C LYS A 143 3.84 -0.24 19.43
N TYR A 144 3.29 -0.49 18.25
CA TYR A 144 2.00 0.03 17.79
C TYR A 144 1.03 -1.13 17.59
N LYS A 145 0.53 -1.68 18.70
CA LYS A 145 -0.32 -2.88 18.70
C LYS A 145 -1.56 -2.71 17.82
N GLU A 146 -2.15 -1.52 17.80
CA GLU A 146 -3.31 -1.16 17.00
C GLU A 146 -3.06 -1.37 15.50
N LEU A 147 -1.86 -1.04 15.02
CA LEU A 147 -1.49 -1.26 13.61
C LEU A 147 -1.28 -2.75 13.34
N THR A 148 -0.68 -3.50 14.27
CA THR A 148 -0.51 -4.95 14.09
C THR A 148 -1.84 -5.71 14.13
N ASP A 149 -2.77 -5.30 15.00
CA ASP A 149 -4.12 -5.87 15.09
C ASP A 149 -4.92 -5.53 13.83
N PHE A 150 -4.79 -4.30 13.33
CA PHE A 150 -5.36 -3.87 12.06
C PHE A 150 -4.88 -4.73 10.88
N VAL A 151 -3.57 -4.96 10.76
CA VAL A 151 -3.01 -5.85 9.73
C VAL A 151 -3.64 -7.24 9.83
N ALA A 152 -3.67 -7.83 11.02
CA ALA A 152 -4.27 -9.14 11.24
C ALA A 152 -5.75 -9.18 10.83
N LYS A 153 -6.51 -8.12 11.14
CA LYS A 153 -7.92 -7.98 10.78
C LYS A 153 -8.13 -7.90 9.27
N VAL A 154 -7.34 -7.09 8.56
CA VAL A 154 -7.43 -7.01 7.08
C VAL A 154 -7.08 -8.35 6.45
N TYR A 155 -6.02 -9.02 6.91
CA TYR A 155 -5.59 -10.33 6.37
C TYR A 155 -6.57 -11.47 6.70
N ALA A 156 -7.46 -11.27 7.66
CA ALA A 156 -8.55 -12.20 7.96
C ALA A 156 -9.73 -12.11 6.98
N GLU A 157 -9.79 -11.08 6.13
CA GLU A 157 -10.85 -10.94 5.13
C GLU A 157 -10.91 -12.17 4.21
N PRO A 158 -12.05 -12.90 4.13
CA PRO A 158 -12.09 -14.21 3.48
C PRO A 158 -11.61 -14.20 2.03
N LYS A 159 -12.02 -13.20 1.24
CA LYS A 159 -11.61 -13.07 -0.17
C LYS A 159 -10.12 -12.77 -0.29
N LEU A 160 -9.57 -11.95 0.61
CA LEU A 160 -8.14 -11.65 0.62
C LEU A 160 -7.36 -12.90 1.00
N LYS A 161 -7.79 -13.64 2.03
CA LYS A 161 -7.15 -14.89 2.47
C LYS A 161 -7.05 -15.91 1.34
N THR A 162 -8.12 -16.10 0.55
CA THR A 162 -8.10 -16.97 -0.63
C THR A 162 -7.11 -16.49 -1.70
N TYR A 163 -7.04 -15.18 -1.94
CA TYR A 163 -6.05 -14.63 -2.86
C TYR A 163 -4.61 -14.85 -2.35
N LEU A 164 -4.36 -14.57 -1.06
CA LEU A 164 -3.04 -14.73 -0.45
C LEU A 164 -2.55 -16.19 -0.44
N SER A 165 -3.45 -17.18 -0.34
CA SER A 165 -3.07 -18.59 -0.42
C SER A 165 -2.73 -19.07 -1.84
N THR A 166 -3.08 -18.28 -2.86
CA THR A 166 -2.88 -18.64 -4.27
C THR A 166 -1.92 -17.72 -5.01
N ARG A 167 -1.58 -16.54 -4.43
CA ARG A 167 -0.60 -15.63 -5.02
C ARG A 167 0.79 -16.28 -5.06
N LYS A 168 1.55 -15.97 -6.10
CA LYS A 168 2.94 -16.42 -6.21
C LYS A 168 3.79 -15.78 -5.11
N THR A 169 4.61 -16.58 -4.43
CA THR A 169 5.63 -16.07 -3.50
C THR A 169 6.72 -15.32 -4.28
N THR A 170 7.04 -14.12 -3.82
CA THR A 170 8.06 -13.23 -4.40
C THR A 170 9.12 -12.91 -3.38
#